data_AF-A0A8T7K1Y3-F1
#
_entry.id   AF-A0A8T7K1Y3-F1
#
_cell.length_a   1.000
_cell.length_b   1.000
_cell.length_c   1.000
_cell.angle_alpha   90.00
_cell.angle_beta   90.00
_cell.angle_gamma   90.00
#
_symmetry.space_group_name_H-M   'P 1'
#
loop_
_entity.id
_entity.type
_entity.pdbx_description
1 polymer ?
#
loop_
_entity_poly.entity_id
_entity_poly.type
_entity_poly.pdbx_seq_one_letter_code
_entity_poly.pdbx_strand_id
1 'polypeptide(L)'
;MVMLLMAAGLTLLALVTLTSYTLRVRRKRLRRMLKLTPLSCGLLLTMLVRAADTPFIADSWYQNHMTGILQILGVGLAVIGGSALLPRVRFSRLLRPPGVPFAPEPTFESRYGDSPSIPVPALPLVDSSTHLSTHLMSLGEAARFLHISEHDVWQLVDEGSITATRTGGGYLIARRALDDFLRHERFGLN
;
A
#
# COMPACT_ATOMS: atom_id res chain seq x y z
N MET A 1 9.96 -22.64 -38.36
CA MET A 1 9.07 -22.50 -37.18
C MET A 1 9.77 -22.00 -35.93
N VAL A 2 10.91 -22.55 -35.52
CA VAL A 2 11.62 -22.13 -34.28
C VAL A 2 11.94 -20.63 -34.24
N MET A 3 12.39 -20.05 -35.36
CA MET A 3 12.65 -18.61 -35.48
C MET A 3 11.39 -17.74 -35.28
N LEU A 4 10.23 -18.21 -35.74
CA LEU A 4 8.94 -17.52 -35.57
C LEU A 4 8.47 -17.56 -34.11
N LEU A 5 8.67 -18.69 -33.43
CA LEU A 5 8.39 -18.84 -31.99
C LEU A 5 9.29 -17.95 -31.13
N MET A 6 10.57 -17.85 -31.47
CA MET A 6 11.51 -16.97 -30.77
C MET A 6 11.16 -15.49 -30.98
N ALA A 7 10.82 -15.09 -32.22
CA ALA A 7 10.40 -13.72 -32.52
C ALA A 7 9.08 -13.35 -31.81
N ALA A 8 8.11 -14.28 -31.77
CA ALA A 8 6.86 -14.09 -31.03
C ALA A 8 7.09 -13.98 -29.51
N GLY A 9 7.98 -14.79 -28.94
CA GLY A 9 8.32 -14.71 -27.52
C GLY A 9 8.99 -13.38 -27.14
N LEU A 10 9.92 -12.91 -27.98
CA LEU A 10 10.68 -11.68 -27.74
C LEU A 10 9.79 -10.43 -27.88
N THR A 11 8.86 -10.43 -28.83
CA THR A 11 7.86 -9.36 -28.97
C THR A 11 6.88 -9.33 -27.79
N LEU A 12 6.47 -10.48 -27.27
CA LEU A 12 5.60 -10.56 -26.09
C LEU A 12 6.32 -10.06 -24.82
N LEU A 13 7.60 -10.40 -24.67
CA LEU A 13 8.45 -9.91 -23.58
C LEU A 13 8.66 -8.38 -23.67
N ALA A 14 8.92 -7.87 -24.88
CA ALA A 14 9.03 -6.45 -25.14
C ALA A 14 7.71 -5.72 -24.83
N LEU A 15 6.56 -6.31 -25.18
CA LEU A 15 5.26 -5.73 -24.86
C LEU A 15 5.03 -5.70 -23.34
N VAL A 16 5.33 -6.78 -22.62
CA VAL A 16 5.17 -6.86 -21.16
C VAL A 16 6.07 -5.84 -20.46
N THR A 17 7.32 -5.69 -20.90
CA THR A 17 8.25 -4.70 -20.33
C THR A 17 7.81 -3.27 -20.64
N LEU A 18 7.35 -2.99 -21.86
CA LEU A 18 6.83 -1.67 -22.25
C LEU A 18 5.55 -1.31 -21.48
N THR A 19 4.67 -2.28 -21.29
CA THR A 19 3.46 -2.13 -20.46
C THR A 19 3.87 -1.87 -19.02
N SER A 20 4.84 -2.61 -18.48
CA SER A 20 5.36 -2.40 -17.12
C SER A 20 6.01 -1.02 -16.92
N TYR A 21 6.66 -0.50 -17.97
CA TYR A 21 7.36 0.79 -17.94
C TYR A 21 6.39 1.97 -17.99
N THR A 22 5.43 1.95 -18.94
CA THR A 22 4.39 2.98 -19.08
C THR A 22 3.48 3.06 -17.85
N LEU A 23 3.33 1.94 -17.16
CA LEU A 23 2.50 1.80 -15.98
C LEU A 23 3.09 2.34 -14.67
N ARG A 24 4.38 2.74 -14.64
CA ARG A 24 5.00 3.40 -13.47
C ARG A 24 4.38 4.75 -13.11
N VAL A 25 3.63 5.37 -14.02
CA VAL A 25 3.12 6.75 -13.89
C VAL A 25 1.76 6.86 -13.16
N ARG A 26 1.02 5.75 -12.94
CA ARG A 26 -0.27 5.77 -12.19
C ARG A 26 -0.37 4.66 -11.15
N ARG A 27 0.34 4.84 -10.02
CA ARG A 27 0.62 3.79 -9.02
C ARG A 27 -0.57 3.29 -8.18
N LYS A 28 -1.69 4.02 -8.01
CA LYS A 28 -2.75 3.63 -7.03
C LYS A 28 -3.85 2.69 -7.57
N ARG A 29 -4.37 2.87 -8.80
CA ARG A 29 -5.34 1.91 -9.39
C ARG A 29 -4.67 0.65 -9.97
N LEU A 30 -3.38 0.76 -10.30
CA LEU A 30 -2.69 -0.30 -11.00
C LEU A 30 -2.27 -1.48 -10.11
N ARG A 31 -1.98 -1.29 -8.82
CA ARG A 31 -1.65 -2.43 -7.94
C ARG A 31 -2.78 -3.47 -7.86
N ARG A 32 -4.03 -3.09 -8.16
CA ARG A 32 -5.14 -4.05 -8.29
C ARG A 32 -5.16 -4.76 -9.65
N MET A 33 -4.76 -4.09 -10.73
CA MET A 33 -4.69 -4.69 -12.07
C MET A 33 -3.42 -5.51 -12.31
N LEU A 34 -2.27 -5.11 -11.74
CA LEU A 34 -1.01 -5.84 -11.85
C LEU A 34 -1.07 -7.24 -11.22
N LYS A 35 -2.01 -7.44 -10.30
CA LYS A 35 -2.28 -8.74 -9.68
C LYS A 35 -3.04 -9.71 -10.60
N LEU A 36 -3.76 -9.21 -11.62
CA LEU A 36 -4.51 -10.06 -12.55
C LEU A 36 -3.67 -10.49 -13.76
N THR A 37 -2.62 -9.75 -14.08
CA THR A 37 -1.73 -10.01 -15.22
C THR A 37 -1.04 -11.39 -15.23
N PRO A 38 -0.50 -11.91 -14.12
CA PRO A 38 0.12 -13.24 -14.15
C PRO A 38 -0.91 -14.35 -14.37
N LEU A 39 -2.13 -14.16 -13.89
CA LEU A 39 -3.22 -15.12 -14.05
C LEU A 39 -3.73 -15.15 -15.50
N SER A 40 -3.92 -13.98 -16.12
CA SER A 40 -4.31 -13.90 -17.53
C SER A 40 -3.19 -14.41 -18.45
N CYS A 41 -1.93 -14.13 -18.13
CA CYS A 41 -0.77 -14.63 -18.88
C CYS A 41 -0.66 -16.16 -18.80
N GLY A 42 -0.82 -16.74 -17.61
CA GLY A 42 -0.84 -18.20 -17.43
C GLY A 42 -1.98 -18.86 -18.22
N LEU A 43 -3.18 -18.28 -18.19
CA LEU A 43 -4.35 -18.81 -18.89
C LEU A 43 -4.17 -18.73 -20.43
N LEU A 44 -3.64 -17.62 -20.94
CA LEU A 44 -3.29 -17.49 -22.37
C LEU A 44 -2.22 -18.50 -22.79
N LEU A 45 -1.21 -18.73 -21.95
CA LEU A 45 -0.16 -19.71 -22.25
C LEU A 45 -0.75 -21.13 -22.33
N THR A 46 -1.63 -21.51 -21.41
CA THR A 46 -2.31 -22.82 -21.46
C THR A 46 -3.22 -22.97 -22.68
N MET A 47 -3.93 -21.91 -23.08
CA MET A 47 -4.75 -21.90 -24.29
C MET A 47 -3.91 -22.00 -25.56
N LEU A 48 -2.75 -21.33 -25.60
CA LEU A 48 -1.82 -21.41 -26.73
C LEU A 48 -1.23 -22.81 -26.88
N VAL A 49 -0.82 -23.44 -25.78
CA VAL A 49 -0.31 -24.82 -25.78
C VAL A 49 -1.39 -25.77 -26.29
N ARG A 50 -2.62 -25.63 -25.80
CA ARG A 50 -3.75 -26.46 -26.25
C ARG A 50 -4.13 -26.22 -27.71
N ALA A 51 -3.97 -25.01 -28.22
CA ALA A 51 -4.18 -24.69 -29.64
C ALA A 51 -3.05 -25.22 -30.53
N ALA A 52 -1.84 -25.39 -29.99
CA ALA A 52 -0.69 -25.92 -30.71
C ALA A 52 -0.71 -27.46 -30.87
N ASP A 53 -1.57 -28.17 -30.13
CA ASP A 53 -1.84 -29.63 -30.28
C ASP A 53 -2.53 -30.00 -31.61
N THR A 54 -2.51 -29.13 -32.61
CA THR A 54 -2.84 -29.54 -33.98
C THR A 54 -1.90 -30.67 -34.43
N PRO A 55 -2.43 -31.72 -35.08
CA PRO A 55 -1.70 -32.95 -35.36
C PRO A 55 -0.64 -32.74 -36.43
N PHE A 56 0.53 -32.23 -36.02
CA PHE A 56 1.74 -32.32 -36.80
C PHE A 56 2.37 -33.68 -36.52
N ILE A 57 2.69 -34.42 -37.59
CA ILE A 57 3.23 -35.79 -37.57
C ILE A 57 4.61 -35.78 -36.91
N ALA A 58 4.63 -35.83 -35.58
CA ALA A 58 5.81 -35.97 -34.75
C ALA A 58 5.60 -37.20 -33.86
N ASP A 59 6.67 -37.95 -33.59
CA ASP A 59 6.61 -39.17 -32.78
C ASP A 59 5.87 -38.92 -31.46
N SER A 60 4.80 -39.70 -31.26
CA SER A 60 3.81 -39.53 -30.19
C SER A 60 4.42 -39.51 -28.79
N TRP A 61 5.57 -40.17 -28.62
CA TRP A 61 6.31 -40.19 -27.37
C TRP A 61 6.85 -38.81 -26.96
N TYR A 62 7.37 -38.03 -27.92
CA TYR A 62 7.95 -36.71 -27.66
C TYR A 62 6.86 -35.65 -27.42
N GLN A 63 5.74 -35.72 -28.15
CA GLN A 63 4.59 -34.84 -27.94
C GLN A 63 4.00 -35.00 -26.54
N ASN A 64 3.84 -36.23 -26.05
CA ASN A 64 3.27 -36.49 -24.72
C ASN A 64 4.17 -35.97 -23.59
N HIS A 65 5.49 -36.02 -23.74
CA HIS A 65 6.42 -35.51 -22.72
C HIS A 65 6.46 -33.98 -22.69
N MET A 66 6.49 -33.33 -23.86
CA MET A 66 6.54 -31.86 -23.94
C MET A 66 5.25 -31.22 -23.43
N THR A 67 4.10 -31.77 -23.77
CA THR A 67 2.80 -31.31 -23.27
C THR A 67 2.69 -31.46 -21.77
N GLY A 68 3.16 -32.57 -21.20
CA GLY A 68 3.23 -32.79 -19.76
C GLY A 68 4.09 -31.74 -19.03
N ILE A 69 5.29 -31.45 -19.54
CA ILE A 69 6.19 -30.45 -18.96
C ILE A 69 5.55 -29.06 -18.99
N LEU A 70 4.94 -28.67 -20.11
CA LEU A 70 4.26 -27.38 -20.25
C LEU A 70 3.06 -27.24 -19.30
N GLN A 71 2.29 -28.31 -19.09
CA GLN A 71 1.18 -28.32 -18.12
C GLN A 71 1.68 -28.14 -16.68
N ILE A 72 2.72 -28.89 -16.29
CA ILE A 72 3.30 -28.78 -14.94
C ILE A 72 3.82 -27.36 -14.69
N LEU A 73 4.51 -26.77 -15.67
CA LEU A 73 5.05 -25.43 -15.56
C LEU A 73 3.94 -24.37 -15.49
N GLY A 74 2.88 -24.54 -16.29
CA GLY A 74 1.70 -23.67 -16.26
C GLY A 74 0.96 -23.71 -14.93
N VAL A 75 0.73 -24.90 -14.37
CA VAL A 75 0.09 -25.08 -13.05
C VAL A 75 0.97 -24.50 -11.95
N GLY A 76 2.29 -24.73 -11.98
CA GLY A 76 3.23 -24.18 -11.02
C GLY A 76 3.20 -22.66 -10.97
N LEU A 77 3.23 -22.00 -12.14
CA LEU A 77 3.12 -20.54 -12.25
C LEU A 77 1.76 -20.03 -11.74
N ALA A 78 0.66 -20.75 -11.98
CA ALA A 78 -0.65 -20.38 -11.47
C ALA A 78 -0.72 -20.46 -9.93
N VAL A 79 -0.12 -21.49 -9.32
CA VAL A 79 -0.08 -21.65 -7.85
C VAL A 79 0.81 -20.59 -7.20
N ILE A 80 1.99 -20.31 -7.77
CA ILE A 80 2.90 -19.27 -7.25
C ILE A 80 2.26 -17.88 -7.41
N GLY A 81 1.63 -17.60 -8.56
CA GLY A 81 0.87 -16.38 -8.80
C GLY A 81 -0.31 -16.23 -7.82
N GLY A 82 -1.08 -17.29 -7.63
CA GLY A 82 -2.25 -17.33 -6.73
C GLY A 82 -1.88 -17.16 -5.24
N SER A 83 -0.76 -17.74 -4.80
CA SER A 83 -0.29 -17.61 -3.42
C SER A 83 0.26 -16.21 -3.11
N ALA A 84 0.91 -15.54 -4.06
CA ALA A 84 1.26 -14.12 -3.94
C ALA A 84 0.03 -13.19 -3.98
N LEU A 85 -1.08 -13.68 -4.55
CA LEU A 85 -2.34 -12.97 -4.70
C LEU A 85 -3.23 -13.04 -3.46
N LEU A 86 -3.07 -14.05 -2.58
CA LEU A 86 -3.71 -14.12 -1.27
C LEU A 86 -3.20 -12.93 -0.45
N PRO A 87 -3.91 -11.80 -0.46
CA PRO A 87 -3.44 -10.65 0.28
C PRO A 87 -3.68 -11.01 1.75
N ARG A 88 -2.88 -10.43 2.65
CA ARG A 88 -3.11 -10.40 4.10
C ARG A 88 -4.48 -9.75 4.44
N VAL A 89 -5.59 -10.34 3.99
CA VAL A 89 -6.95 -9.81 4.08
C VAL A 89 -7.65 -10.26 5.35
N ARG A 90 -7.08 -11.17 6.13
CA ARG A 90 -7.80 -11.79 7.26
C ARG A 90 -7.02 -11.89 8.56
N PHE A 91 -6.31 -10.84 8.96
CA PHE A 91 -5.90 -10.76 10.38
C PHE A 91 -6.25 -9.44 11.07
N SER A 92 -6.42 -8.33 10.35
CA SER A 92 -6.70 -7.04 10.99
C SER A 92 -8.17 -6.81 11.37
N ARG A 93 -9.11 -7.66 10.91
CA ARG A 93 -10.56 -7.50 11.20
C ARG A 93 -11.12 -8.42 12.28
N LEU A 94 -10.36 -9.40 12.77
CA LEU A 94 -10.83 -10.33 13.82
C LEU A 94 -10.49 -9.87 15.24
N LEU A 95 -9.80 -8.75 15.41
CA LEU A 95 -9.42 -8.21 16.72
C LEU A 95 -10.18 -6.93 17.11
N ARG A 96 -11.29 -6.59 16.43
CA ARG A 96 -12.22 -5.59 16.98
C ARG A 96 -13.24 -6.34 17.84
N PRO A 97 -13.12 -6.34 19.18
CA PRO A 97 -14.11 -6.98 20.03
C PRO A 97 -15.49 -6.38 19.73
N PRO A 98 -16.48 -7.20 19.37
CA PRO A 98 -17.85 -6.73 19.23
C PRO A 98 -18.36 -6.35 20.62
N GLY A 99 -18.75 -5.09 20.80
CA GLY A 99 -19.50 -4.67 21.99
C GLY A 99 -18.71 -3.92 23.06
N VAL A 100 -17.80 -3.00 22.69
CA VAL A 100 -17.53 -1.88 23.61
C VAL A 100 -18.67 -0.88 23.39
N PRO A 101 -19.69 -0.80 24.29
CA PRO A 101 -20.66 0.27 24.24
C PRO A 101 -19.89 1.59 24.26
N PHE A 102 -20.26 2.53 23.39
CA PHE A 102 -19.75 3.88 23.43
C PHE A 102 -19.95 4.40 24.85
N ALA A 103 -18.85 4.53 25.60
CA ALA A 103 -18.87 5.24 26.85
C ALA A 103 -19.39 6.65 26.50
N PRO A 104 -20.47 7.13 27.12
CA PRO A 104 -20.97 8.47 26.88
C PRO A 104 -19.81 9.43 27.10
N GLU A 105 -19.58 10.24 26.08
CA GLU A 105 -18.56 11.28 26.05
C GLU A 105 -18.62 12.04 27.39
N PRO A 106 -17.50 12.16 28.14
CA PRO A 106 -17.53 12.93 29.37
C PRO A 106 -17.89 14.36 28.98
N THR A 107 -19.09 14.77 29.35
CA THR A 107 -19.56 16.14 29.23
C THR A 107 -18.56 16.99 29.98
N PHE A 108 -17.67 17.66 29.24
CA PHE A 108 -16.67 18.54 29.80
C PHE A 108 -17.42 19.77 30.29
N GLU A 109 -17.92 19.75 31.53
CA GLU A 109 -18.36 20.95 32.21
C GLU A 109 -17.14 21.89 32.31
N SER A 110 -17.09 22.88 31.44
CA SER A 110 -16.15 23.99 31.57
C SER A 110 -16.54 24.79 32.81
N ARG A 111 -16.07 24.34 33.99
CA ARG A 111 -16.09 25.13 35.21
C ARG A 111 -14.95 26.15 35.14
N TYR A 112 -15.07 27.06 34.19
CA TYR A 112 -14.22 28.23 34.04
C TYR A 112 -14.91 29.38 34.77
N GLY A 113 -14.92 29.31 36.09
CA GLY A 113 -15.53 30.31 36.95
C GLY A 113 -14.89 30.20 38.34
N ASP A 114 -14.29 31.31 38.76
CA ASP A 114 -13.81 31.59 40.11
C ASP A 114 -12.45 30.99 40.52
N SER A 115 -11.38 31.45 39.85
CA SER A 115 -10.07 31.54 40.49
C SER A 115 -9.92 32.92 41.15
N PRO A 116 -9.85 33.02 42.49
CA PRO A 116 -9.51 34.26 43.18
C PRO A 116 -8.06 34.66 42.85
N SER A 117 -7.90 35.94 42.49
CA SER A 117 -6.63 36.59 42.16
C SER A 117 -5.71 36.66 43.40
N ILE A 118 -4.77 35.71 43.50
CA ILE A 118 -3.68 35.77 44.48
C ILE A 118 -2.54 36.63 43.88
N PRO A 119 -2.05 37.67 44.58
CA PRO A 119 -0.89 38.43 44.14
C PRO A 119 0.38 37.59 44.33
N VAL A 120 0.95 37.12 43.21
CA VAL A 120 2.20 36.33 43.21
C VAL A 120 3.40 37.29 43.22
N PRO A 121 4.28 37.25 44.24
CA PRO A 121 5.53 38.00 44.23
C PRO A 121 6.48 37.46 43.16
N ALA A 122 7.06 38.37 42.38
CA ALA A 122 7.93 38.08 41.25
C ALA A 122 9.21 37.33 41.68
N LEU A 123 9.26 36.02 41.39
CA LEU A 123 10.52 35.29 41.28
C LEU A 123 10.94 35.20 39.81
N PRO A 124 12.21 35.48 39.47
CA PRO A 124 12.76 35.18 38.16
C PRO A 124 13.06 33.69 38.05
N LEU A 125 12.06 32.89 37.62
CA LEU A 125 12.31 31.52 37.15
C LEU A 125 12.80 31.57 35.71
N VAL A 126 14.09 31.30 35.54
CA VAL A 126 14.71 30.98 34.26
C VAL A 126 14.31 29.54 33.91
N ASP A 127 13.16 29.38 33.26
CA ASP A 127 12.76 28.09 32.70
C ASP A 127 13.63 27.76 31.48
N SER A 128 14.70 27.02 31.75
CA SER A 128 15.58 26.42 30.73
C SER A 128 14.97 25.17 30.10
N SER A 129 13.64 25.08 29.99
CA SER A 129 12.97 24.09 29.14
C SER A 129 12.98 24.56 27.69
N THR A 130 14.18 24.77 27.16
CA THR A 130 14.49 24.66 25.72
C THR A 130 14.40 23.18 25.33
N HIS A 131 13.32 22.52 25.73
CA HIS A 131 12.99 21.19 25.29
C HIS A 131 12.46 21.40 23.88
N LEU A 132 13.12 20.77 22.89
CA LEU A 132 12.63 20.61 21.54
C LEU A 132 11.23 20.00 21.60
N SER A 133 10.23 20.85 21.79
CA SER A 133 8.81 20.51 21.80
C SER A 133 8.50 20.18 20.36
N THR A 134 8.78 18.92 20.03
CA THR A 134 8.37 18.29 18.80
C THR A 134 6.88 18.54 18.74
N HIS A 135 6.48 19.51 17.92
CA HIS A 135 5.10 19.96 17.86
C HIS A 135 4.30 18.82 17.24
N LEU A 136 3.73 17.99 18.11
CA LEU A 136 2.90 16.86 17.76
C LEU A 136 1.51 17.40 17.46
N MET A 137 1.03 17.10 16.27
CA MET A 137 -0.27 17.54 15.76
C MET A 137 -1.18 16.32 15.63
N SER A 138 -2.47 16.52 15.89
CA SER A 138 -3.49 15.51 15.61
C SER A 138 -3.69 15.34 14.10
N LEU A 139 -4.38 14.27 13.68
CA LEU A 139 -4.77 14.05 12.29
C LEU A 139 -5.55 15.24 11.71
N GLY A 140 -6.51 15.79 12.46
CA GLY A 140 -7.29 16.95 12.03
C GLY A 140 -6.47 18.23 11.87
N GLU A 141 -5.46 18.45 12.72
CA GLU A 141 -4.53 19.58 12.56
C GLU A 141 -3.60 19.39 11.37
N ALA A 142 -3.08 18.17 11.16
CA ALA A 142 -2.27 17.84 10.00
C ALA A 142 -3.05 18.00 8.69
N ALA A 143 -4.34 17.65 8.68
CA ALA A 143 -5.23 17.82 7.53
C ALA A 143 -5.39 19.29 7.15
N ARG A 144 -5.58 20.16 8.15
CA ARG A 144 -5.63 21.62 7.94
C ARG A 144 -4.29 22.17 7.46
N PHE A 145 -3.18 21.67 7.98
CA PHE A 145 -1.84 22.09 7.59
C PHE A 145 -1.50 21.73 6.13
N LEU A 146 -1.89 20.54 5.68
CA LEU A 146 -1.68 20.07 4.31
C LEU A 146 -2.76 20.52 3.33
N HIS A 147 -3.85 21.14 3.81
CA HIS A 147 -5.05 21.47 3.02
C HIS A 147 -5.70 20.26 2.33
N ILE A 148 -5.72 19.10 2.99
CA ILE A 148 -6.36 17.86 2.51
C ILE A 148 -7.36 17.33 3.52
N SER A 149 -8.11 16.28 3.15
CA SER A 149 -9.06 15.66 4.08
C SER A 149 -8.33 14.85 5.15
N GLU A 150 -8.93 14.74 6.35
CA GLU A 150 -8.36 13.92 7.44
C GLU A 150 -8.22 12.44 7.03
N HIS A 151 -9.13 11.95 6.19
CA HIS A 151 -9.06 10.60 5.64
C HIS A 151 -7.82 10.40 4.76
N ASP A 152 -7.43 11.39 3.97
CA ASP A 152 -6.23 11.32 3.14
C ASP A 152 -4.95 11.34 4.00
N VAL A 153 -4.92 12.15 5.07
CA VAL A 153 -3.81 12.11 6.03
C VAL A 153 -3.70 10.75 6.71
N TRP A 154 -4.84 10.17 7.14
CA TRP A 154 -4.86 8.83 7.70
C TRP A 154 -4.32 7.79 6.72
N GLN A 155 -4.69 7.91 5.44
CA GLN A 155 -4.18 7.05 4.38
C GLN A 155 -2.66 7.24 4.17
N LEU A 156 -2.13 8.46 4.25
CA LEU A 156 -0.69 8.72 4.14
C LEU A 156 0.10 8.09 5.31
N VAL A 157 -0.49 8.08 6.51
CA VAL A 157 0.09 7.40 7.68
C VAL A 157 0.03 5.88 7.51
N ASP A 158 -1.09 5.31 7.05
CA ASP A 158 -1.24 3.87 6.80
C ASP A 158 -0.34 3.38 5.66
N GLU A 159 -0.11 4.21 4.64
CA GLU A 159 0.84 3.97 3.55
C GLU A 159 2.31 4.07 4.01
N GLY A 160 2.57 4.62 5.20
CA GLY A 160 3.92 4.86 5.73
C GLY A 160 4.64 6.06 5.10
N SER A 161 3.91 6.92 4.37
CA SER A 161 4.46 8.12 3.74
C SER A 161 4.76 9.23 4.74
N ILE A 162 4.03 9.25 5.87
CA ILE A 162 4.24 10.20 6.97
C ILE A 162 4.48 9.41 8.25
N THR A 163 5.54 9.76 8.99
CA THR A 163 5.83 9.14 10.29
C THR A 163 4.87 9.65 11.36
N ALA A 164 4.11 8.75 11.97
CA ALA A 164 3.16 9.06 13.03
C ALA A 164 3.34 8.14 14.24
N THR A 165 3.08 8.66 15.44
CA THR A 165 3.10 7.91 16.69
C THR A 165 1.66 7.65 17.15
N ARG A 166 1.30 6.39 17.38
CA ARG A 166 -0.05 6.02 17.82
C ARG A 166 -0.17 6.24 19.33
N THR A 167 -1.15 7.04 19.75
CA THR A 167 -1.39 7.37 21.16
C THR A 167 -2.87 7.26 21.48
N GLY A 168 -3.24 6.39 22.43
CA GLY A 168 -4.59 6.38 23.04
C GLY A 168 -5.78 6.20 22.09
N GLY A 169 -5.57 5.70 20.87
CA GLY A 169 -6.62 5.54 19.85
C GLY A 169 -6.53 6.53 18.69
N GLY A 170 -5.70 7.56 18.79
CA GLY A 170 -5.38 8.50 17.71
C GLY A 170 -3.97 8.34 17.17
N TYR A 171 -3.66 9.15 16.17
CA TYR A 171 -2.31 9.33 15.65
C TYR A 171 -1.85 10.75 15.96
N LEU A 172 -0.62 10.86 16.46
CA LEU A 172 0.09 12.11 16.65
C LEU A 172 1.21 12.18 15.62
N ILE A 173 1.25 13.27 14.87
CA ILE A 173 2.17 13.47 13.76
C ILE A 173 3.09 14.63 14.13
N ALA A 174 4.40 14.40 14.09
CA ALA A 174 5.34 15.49 14.28
C ALA A 174 5.28 16.45 13.08
N ARG A 175 5.18 17.76 13.32
CA ARG A 175 5.19 18.77 12.26
C ARG A 175 6.36 18.61 11.29
N ARG A 176 7.53 18.24 11.80
CA ARG A 176 8.73 17.96 10.99
C ARG A 176 8.49 16.87 9.93
N ALA A 177 7.73 15.82 10.27
CA ALA A 177 7.41 14.75 9.31
C ALA A 177 6.50 15.25 8.16
N LEU A 178 5.60 16.21 8.45
CA LEU A 178 4.78 16.87 7.42
C LEU A 178 5.62 17.77 6.52
N ASP A 179 6.54 18.54 7.09
CA ASP A 179 7.45 19.40 6.33
C ASP A 179 8.39 18.57 5.43
N ASP A 180 8.91 17.46 5.95
CA ASP A 180 9.74 16.53 5.18
C ASP A 180 8.92 15.91 4.03
N PHE A 181 7.68 15.51 4.27
CA PHE A 181 6.77 15.03 3.23
C PHE A 181 6.54 16.08 2.13
N LEU A 182 6.23 17.33 2.49
CA LEU A 182 6.03 18.42 1.53
C LEU A 182 7.30 18.71 0.71
N ARG A 183 8.49 18.58 1.31
CA ARG A 183 9.76 18.69 0.58
C ARG A 183 9.89 17.55 -0.42
N HIS A 184 9.69 16.30 -0.01
CA HIS A 184 9.77 15.15 -0.92
C HIS A 184 8.82 15.28 -2.10
N GLU A 185 7.58 15.72 -1.87
CA GLU A 185 6.58 15.90 -2.93
C GLU A 185 6.98 17.01 -3.92
N ARG A 186 7.52 18.13 -3.43
CA ARG A 186 7.97 19.25 -4.28
C ARG A 186 9.20 18.90 -5.12
N PHE A 187 10.11 18.09 -4.59
CA PHE A 187 11.37 17.75 -5.27
C PHE A 187 11.29 16.48 -6.11
N GLY A 188 10.16 15.77 -6.09
CA GLY A 188 9.95 14.59 -6.94
C GLY A 188 10.92 13.43 -6.68
N LEU A 189 11.54 13.39 -5.50
CA LEU A 189 12.43 12.31 -5.07
C LEU A 189 11.57 11.11 -4.65
N ASN A 190 11.15 10.30 -5.62
CA ASN A 190 10.22 9.15 -5.47
C ASN A 190 10.74 7.86 -6.09
#